data_AF-A0A914NFV2-F1
#
_entry.id   AF-A0A914NFV2-F1
#
_cell.length_a   1.000
_cell.length_b   1.000
_cell.length_c   1.000
_cell.angle_alpha   90.00
_cell.angle_beta   90.00
_cell.angle_gamma   90.00
#
_symmetry.space_group_name_H-M   'P 1'
#
loop_
_entity.id
_entity.type
_entity.pdbx_description
1 polymer ?
#
loop_
_entity_poly.entity_id
_entity_poly.type
_entity_poly.pdbx_seq_one_letter_code
_entity_poly.pdbx_strand_id
1 'polypeptide(L)'
;MQVNTEDITVPWGQAPDSLDQQYGKWRLSVFQDVQESLDTSKLYFLYDPIADDTCYTTGGRKGMTCLVVFDTNRKCFVGEINLRVQGRVKFLFALKTPSPSGGTAFALVTQSEDYGQFV
;
A
#
# COMPACT_ATOMS: atom_id res chain seq x y z
N MET A 1 -14.54 12.64 -17.08
CA MET A 1 -13.88 11.63 -16.23
C MET A 1 -14.97 10.78 -15.64
N GLN A 2 -15.10 9.52 -16.06
CA GLN A 2 -16.06 8.58 -15.47
C GLN A 2 -15.39 7.93 -14.26
N VAL A 3 -16.01 8.06 -13.09
CA VAL A 3 -15.53 7.39 -11.87
C VAL A 3 -16.18 6.01 -11.84
N ASN A 4 -15.36 4.96 -11.84
CA ASN A 4 -15.82 3.59 -11.66
C ASN A 4 -15.75 3.25 -10.17
N THR A 5 -16.90 2.91 -9.59
CA THR A 5 -17.00 2.44 -8.21
C THR A 5 -17.24 0.95 -8.23
N GLU A 6 -16.40 0.19 -7.53
CA GLU A 6 -16.56 -1.25 -7.39
C GLU A 6 -16.64 -1.65 -5.92
N ASP A 7 -17.49 -2.64 -5.63
CA ASP A 7 -17.53 -3.31 -4.33
C ASP A 7 -16.48 -4.43 -4.30
N ILE A 8 -15.59 -4.37 -3.31
CA ILE A 8 -14.50 -5.34 -3.09
C ILE A 8 -14.79 -6.25 -1.89
N THR A 9 -16.01 -6.25 -1.37
CA THR A 9 -16.45 -7.15 -0.31
C THR A 9 -16.71 -8.55 -0.87
N VAL A 10 -16.56 -9.55 0.00
CA VAL A 10 -16.88 -10.94 -0.34
C VAL A 10 -18.41 -11.08 -0.29
N PRO A 11 -19.06 -11.56 -1.36
CA PRO A 11 -20.50 -11.78 -1.37
C PRO A 11 -20.92 -12.74 -0.25
N TRP A 12 -22.13 -12.55 0.29
CA TRP A 12 -22.67 -13.45 1.31
C TRP A 12 -22.64 -14.90 0.80
N GLY A 13 -21.98 -15.80 1.54
CA GLY A 13 -22.02 -17.25 1.30
C GLY A 13 -20.95 -17.76 0.36
N GLN A 14 -20.13 -16.84 -0.14
CA GLN A 14 -18.86 -17.16 -0.76
C GLN A 14 -17.79 -17.26 0.33
N ALA A 15 -16.86 -18.20 0.15
CA ALA A 15 -15.65 -18.19 0.96
C ALA A 15 -14.78 -17.00 0.53
N PRO A 16 -14.11 -16.31 1.48
CA PRO A 16 -13.12 -15.30 1.13
C PRO A 16 -11.94 -15.94 0.40
N ASP A 17 -11.14 -15.13 -0.31
CA ASP A 17 -9.88 -15.61 -0.88
C ASP A 17 -8.98 -16.15 0.25
N SER A 18 -8.29 -17.25 -0.01
CA SER A 18 -7.32 -17.83 0.93
C SER A 18 -6.31 -16.80 1.46
N LEU A 19 -5.92 -15.82 0.64
CA LEU A 19 -4.95 -14.78 1.00
C LEU A 19 -5.53 -13.74 1.97
N ASP A 20 -6.85 -13.57 2.04
CA ASP A 20 -7.47 -12.68 3.03
C ASP A 20 -7.21 -13.16 4.47
N GLN A 21 -6.94 -14.45 4.69
CA GLN A 21 -6.54 -14.94 6.02
C GLN A 21 -5.20 -14.36 6.48
N GLN A 22 -4.28 -14.15 5.53
CA GLN A 22 -2.93 -13.66 5.80
C GLN A 22 -2.83 -12.14 5.70
N TYR A 23 -3.44 -11.56 4.66
CA TYR A 23 -3.28 -10.15 4.29
C TYR A 23 -4.57 -9.32 4.47
N GLY A 24 -5.69 -9.94 4.87
CA GLY A 24 -6.96 -9.23 5.08
C GLY A 24 -6.90 -8.17 6.18
N LYS A 25 -5.88 -8.22 7.07
CA LYS A 25 -5.60 -7.16 8.06
C LYS A 25 -5.50 -5.77 7.44
N TRP A 26 -5.05 -5.69 6.19
CA TRP A 26 -4.82 -4.44 5.47
C TRP A 26 -6.12 -3.73 5.05
N ARG A 27 -7.28 -4.40 5.08
CA ARG A 27 -8.58 -3.79 4.77
C ARG A 27 -8.99 -2.69 5.76
N LEU A 28 -8.43 -2.69 6.96
CA LEU A 28 -8.72 -1.71 8.01
C LEU A 28 -7.60 -0.67 8.20
N SER A 29 -6.56 -0.74 7.36
CA SER A 29 -5.38 0.12 7.46
C SER A 29 -5.59 1.47 6.80
N VAL A 30 -4.96 2.48 7.40
CA VAL A 30 -4.82 3.80 6.81
C VAL A 30 -3.51 3.84 6.03
N PHE A 31 -3.60 4.33 4.81
CA PHE A 31 -2.47 4.45 3.89
C PHE A 31 -2.22 5.92 3.58
N GLN A 32 -0.95 6.28 3.46
CA GLN A 32 -0.54 7.64 3.12
C GLN A 32 -0.81 7.96 1.65
N ASP A 33 -0.66 6.95 0.79
CA ASP A 33 -0.76 7.10 -0.66
C ASP A 33 -1.12 5.76 -1.32
N VAL A 34 -1.58 5.81 -2.57
CA VAL A 34 -1.87 4.66 -3.40
C VAL A 34 -1.44 4.92 -4.84
N GLN A 35 -0.77 3.94 -5.45
CA GLN A 35 -0.36 4.00 -6.84
C GLN A 35 -0.77 2.74 -7.58
N GLU A 36 -1.28 2.91 -8.79
CA GLU A 36 -1.64 1.82 -9.68
C GLU A 36 -0.41 1.35 -10.48
N SER A 37 -0.36 0.05 -10.78
CA SER A 37 0.64 -0.52 -11.67
C SER A 37 0.45 -0.06 -13.12
N LEU A 38 1.53 -0.06 -13.91
CA LEU A 38 1.49 0.25 -15.34
C LEU A 38 0.53 -0.67 -16.13
N ASP A 39 0.37 -1.92 -15.69
CA ASP A 39 -0.51 -2.91 -16.29
C ASP A 39 -1.92 -2.94 -15.66
N THR A 40 -2.23 -2.04 -14.72
CA THR A 40 -3.51 -1.95 -13.97
C THR A 40 -3.90 -3.19 -13.15
N SER A 41 -3.02 -4.19 -13.06
CA SER A 41 -3.30 -5.45 -12.36
C SER A 41 -3.10 -5.37 -10.84
N LYS A 42 -2.45 -4.32 -10.35
CA LYS A 42 -2.09 -4.15 -8.94
C LYS A 42 -2.26 -2.70 -8.48
N LEU A 43 -2.66 -2.55 -7.22
CA LEU A 43 -2.55 -1.29 -6.48
C LEU A 43 -1.50 -1.47 -5.38
N TYR A 44 -0.64 -0.46 -5.22
CA TYR A 44 0.39 -0.39 -4.20
C TYR A 44 0.05 0.71 -3.22
N PHE A 45 -0.25 0.32 -1.99
CA PHE A 45 -0.59 1.24 -0.91
C PHE A 45 0.62 1.50 -0.05
N LEU A 46 0.93 2.77 0.19
CA LEU A 46 2.03 3.18 1.06
C LEU A 46 1.56 3.17 2.52
N TYR A 47 2.03 2.19 3.28
CA TYR A 47 1.69 2.05 4.70
C TYR A 47 2.73 2.70 5.60
N ASP A 48 2.27 3.61 6.46
CA ASP A 48 3.04 4.21 7.55
C ASP A 48 2.39 3.83 8.89
N PRO A 49 3.03 2.98 9.72
CA PRO A 49 2.44 2.51 10.97
C PRO A 49 2.17 3.65 11.96
N ILE A 50 2.90 4.77 11.87
CA ILE A 50 2.68 5.91 12.77
C ILE A 50 1.41 6.66 12.38
N ALA A 51 1.21 6.90 11.09
CA ALA A 51 -0.01 7.54 10.59
C ALA A 51 -1.24 6.69 10.91
N ASP A 52 -1.14 5.39 10.68
CA ASP A 52 -2.20 4.43 10.99
C ASP A 52 -2.53 4.36 12.49
N ASP A 53 -1.52 4.46 13.36
CA ASP A 53 -1.73 4.50 14.82
C ASP A 53 -2.57 5.70 15.26
N THR A 54 -2.33 6.88 14.68
CA THR A 54 -3.09 8.09 15.03
C THR A 54 -4.57 8.00 14.69
N CYS A 55 -4.95 7.07 13.81
CA CYS A 55 -6.33 6.88 13.37
C CYS A 55 -7.09 5.82 14.18
N TYR A 56 -6.41 5.01 15.01
CA TYR A 56 -7.02 3.94 15.84
C TYR A 56 -7.83 2.89 15.04
N THR A 57 -7.62 2.76 13.73
CA THR A 57 -8.46 1.95 12.83
C THR A 57 -8.05 0.48 12.71
N THR A 58 -6.76 0.15 12.91
CA THR A 58 -6.20 -1.19 12.66
C THR A 58 -6.09 -2.11 13.87
N GLY A 59 -6.38 -1.59 15.07
CA GLY A 59 -6.14 -2.33 16.31
C GLY A 59 -4.67 -2.71 16.50
N GLY A 60 -4.41 -3.90 17.05
CA GLY A 60 -3.05 -4.35 17.43
C GLY A 60 -2.22 -5.04 16.35
N ARG A 61 -2.77 -5.29 15.15
CA ARG A 61 -2.08 -6.06 14.09
C ARG A 61 -1.38 -5.15 13.08
N LYS A 62 -0.37 -4.42 13.57
CA LYS A 62 0.40 -3.46 12.77
C LYS A 62 1.59 -4.11 12.07
N GLY A 63 1.93 -3.60 10.89
CA GLY A 63 3.14 -3.97 10.15
C GLY A 63 4.28 -2.97 10.37
N MET A 64 5.44 -3.27 9.80
CA MET A 64 6.47 -2.25 9.56
C MET A 64 6.06 -1.38 8.37
N THR A 65 6.73 -0.25 8.17
CA THR A 65 6.58 0.56 6.95
C THR A 65 6.77 -0.31 5.71
N CYS A 66 5.78 -0.34 4.83
CA CYS A 66 5.77 -1.24 3.69
C CYS A 66 4.90 -0.71 2.54
N LEU A 67 5.09 -1.29 1.35
CA LEU A 67 4.09 -1.22 0.29
C LEU A 67 3.18 -2.43 0.41
N VAL A 68 1.90 -2.19 0.59
CA VAL A 68 0.88 -3.24 0.62
C VAL A 68 0.33 -3.42 -0.79
N VAL A 69 0.26 -4.67 -1.25
CA VAL A 69 -0.11 -5.00 -2.64
C VAL A 69 -1.53 -5.53 -2.65
N PHE A 70 -2.38 -4.89 -3.43
CA PHE A 70 -3.75 -5.34 -3.74
C PHE A 70 -3.82 -5.80 -5.18
N ASP A 71 -4.42 -6.96 -5.41
CA ASP A 71 -4.66 -7.50 -6.75
C ASP A 71 -6.05 -7.11 -7.23
N THR A 72 -6.12 -6.37 -8.34
CA THR A 72 -7.39 -5.85 -8.88
C THR A 72 -8.27 -6.95 -9.48
N ASN A 73 -7.68 -8.02 -9.99
CA ASN A 73 -8.43 -9.15 -10.54
C ASN A 73 -8.99 -10.04 -9.44
N ARG A 74 -8.21 -10.29 -8.38
CA ARG A 74 -8.64 -11.11 -7.23
C ARG A 74 -9.44 -10.34 -6.19
N LYS A 75 -9.36 -9.00 -6.22
CA LYS A 75 -10.03 -8.09 -5.28
C LYS A 75 -9.64 -8.32 -3.81
N CYS A 76 -8.39 -8.68 -3.59
CA CYS A 76 -7.85 -8.95 -2.26
C CYS A 76 -6.38 -8.48 -2.13
N PHE A 77 -5.93 -8.32 -0.89
CA PHE A 77 -4.53 -8.05 -0.61
C PHE A 77 -3.71 -9.33 -0.75
N VAL A 78 -2.58 -9.25 -1.44
CA VAL A 78 -1.78 -10.42 -1.85
C VAL A 78 -0.35 -10.41 -1.31
N GLY A 79 0.09 -9.31 -0.71
CA GLY A 79 1.45 -9.22 -0.19
C GLY A 79 1.79 -7.88 0.46
N GLU A 80 2.97 -7.85 1.06
CA GLU A 80 3.59 -6.66 1.64
C GLU A 80 5.08 -6.64 1.28
N ILE A 81 5.59 -5.47 0.89
CA ILE A 81 6.99 -5.24 0.54
C ILE A 81 7.56 -4.30 1.60
N ASN A 82 8.37 -4.84 2.50
CA ASN A 82 8.96 -4.05 3.60
C ASN A 82 9.91 -2.98 3.07
N LEU A 83 9.71 -1.73 3.53
CA LEU A 83 10.53 -0.59 3.17
C LEU A 83 11.51 -0.28 4.31
N ARG A 84 12.81 -0.35 4.01
CA ARG A 84 13.87 0.08 4.93
C ARG A 84 14.39 1.43 4.47
N VAL A 85 13.83 2.50 5.03
CA VAL A 85 14.13 3.87 4.63
C VAL A 85 14.46 4.73 5.85
N GLN A 86 15.25 5.78 5.63
CA GLN A 86 15.48 6.81 6.65
C GLN A 86 14.36 7.86 6.60
N GLY A 87 13.90 8.27 7.78
CA GLY A 87 12.79 9.21 7.92
C GLY A 87 11.41 8.57 7.75
N ARG A 88 10.37 9.41 7.71
CA ARG A 88 8.96 8.99 7.56
C ARG A 88 8.53 9.04 6.11
N VAL A 89 7.85 8.00 5.62
CA VAL A 89 7.30 7.99 4.26
C VAL A 89 6.17 8.99 4.11
N LYS A 90 6.08 9.66 2.95
CA LYS A 90 5.07 10.68 2.69
C LYS A 90 4.29 10.45 1.40
N PHE A 91 5.00 10.28 0.28
CA PHE A 91 4.39 10.19 -1.04
C PHE A 91 5.02 9.06 -1.84
N LEU A 92 4.22 8.44 -2.70
CA LEU A 92 4.64 7.42 -3.64
C LEU A 92 4.25 7.89 -5.04
N PHE A 93 5.20 7.90 -5.97
CA PHE A 93 4.93 8.26 -7.36
C PHE A 93 5.24 7.10 -8.28
N ALA A 94 4.27 6.68 -9.11
CA ALA A 94 4.51 5.75 -10.19
C ALA A 94 5.31 6.42 -11.31
N LEU A 95 6.41 5.80 -11.73
CA LEU A 95 7.16 6.21 -12.90
C LEU A 95 6.44 5.72 -14.16
N LYS A 96 6.33 6.58 -15.16
CA LYS A 96 5.68 6.25 -16.46
C LYS A 96 6.46 5.22 -17.26
N THR A 97 7.76 5.08 -16.98
CA THR A 97 8.63 4.11 -17.67
C THR A 97 8.76 2.87 -16.80
N PRO A 98 8.66 1.67 -17.38
CA PRO A 98 8.86 0.44 -16.63
C PRO A 98 10.27 0.37 -16.04
N SER A 99 10.40 -0.41 -14.97
CA SER A 99 11.72 -0.77 -14.43
C SER A 99 12.55 -1.48 -15.51
N PRO A 100 13.90 -1.33 -15.51
CA PRO A 100 14.79 -2.14 -16.36
C PRO A 100 14.60 -3.65 -16.20
N SER A 101 14.13 -4.10 -15.02
CA SER A 101 13.81 -5.50 -14.73
C SER A 101 12.38 -5.90 -15.13
N GLY A 102 11.62 -4.99 -15.75
CA GLY A 102 10.18 -5.12 -15.97
C GLY A 102 9.34 -4.72 -14.76
N GLY A 103 8.07 -4.41 -15.02
CA GLY A 103 7.10 -3.99 -14.00
C GLY A 103 7.07 -2.48 -13.74
N THR A 104 6.35 -2.09 -12.68
CA THR A 104 6.15 -0.68 -12.31
C THR A 104 7.30 -0.22 -11.41
N ALA A 105 7.90 0.91 -11.76
CA ALA A 105 8.91 1.56 -10.92
C ALA A 105 8.28 2.70 -10.12
N PHE A 106 8.75 2.93 -8.90
CA PHE A 106 8.24 3.96 -8.01
C PHE A 106 9.34 4.87 -7.49
N ALA A 107 9.02 6.15 -7.33
CA ALA A 107 9.80 7.08 -6.52
C ALA A 107 9.10 7.24 -5.15
N LEU A 108 9.81 6.90 -4.09
CA LEU A 108 9.33 7.04 -2.72
C LEU A 108 9.94 8.29 -2.08
N VAL A 109 9.09 9.17 -1.55
CA VAL A 109 9.52 10.37 -0.83
C VAL A 109 9.46 10.11 0.67
N THR A 110 10.59 10.34 1.35
CA THR A 110 10.67 10.34 2.81
C THR A 110 11.02 11.72 3.34
N GLN A 111 10.52 12.02 4.53
CA GLN A 111 10.87 13.19 5.31
C GLN A 111 11.85 12.77 6.40
N SER A 112 13.09 13.27 6.31
CA SER A 112 14.04 13.18 7.43
C SER A 112 13.66 14.18 8.52
N GLU A 113 13.92 13.84 9.78
CA GLU A 113 13.77 14.74 10.93
C GLU A 113 14.94 15.74 11.02
N ASP A 114 16.02 15.53 10.26
CA ASP A 114 17.27 16.32 10.31
C ASP A 114 17.32 17.52 9.34
N TYR A 115 16.18 18.13 9.02
CA TYR A 115 16.18 19.26 8.08
C TYR A 115 16.93 20.47 8.66
N GLY A 116 18.15 20.71 8.18
CA GLY A 116 18.99 21.84 8.57
C GLY A 116 20.01 21.59 9.69
N GLN A 117 20.20 20.33 10.13
CA GLN A 117 21.30 20.00 11.02
C GLN A 117 22.50 19.52 10.18
N PHE A 118 23.51 20.37 10.07
CA PHE A 118 24.79 20.02 9.45
C PHE A 118 25.50 18.97 10.34
N VAL A 119 25.90 17.85 9.74
CA VAL A 119 26.87 16.89 10.33
C VAL A 119 28.27 17.50 10.27
#